data_AF-A0A8H6S2E8-F1
#
_entry.id   AF-A0A8H6S2E8-F1
#
_cell.length_a   1.000
_cell.length_b   1.000
_cell.length_c   1.000
_cell.angle_alpha   90.00
_cell.angle_beta   90.00
_cell.angle_gamma   90.00
#
_symmetry.space_group_name_H-M   'P 1'
#
loop_
_entity.id
_entity.type
_entity.pdbx_description
1 polymer ?
#
loop_
_entity_poly.entity_id
_entity_poly.type
_entity_poly.pdbx_seq_one_letter_code
_entity_poly.pdbx_strand_id
1 'polypeptide(L)'
;MQATILTLLLGSSLLSLTVAAPDSKTAAAAALSVSRSASGGFCTCAGTSYNASLVLTYDCGDYRLGPTNLFPSLLQAATATQPDRVVPKLLRGALDYDRLGGLCPGEWLAKYTNATTGFFIYPDEDGFQLQAQVPPAPVQMNPQTGLPIEPAAQSQLEVPISGIQELERGMLLDRFGKETGQYLAPYGTPFSQRALPPASLNPPQGANATTRYDYHIYRVLKPFDVRSGPIAAWFDQPGQGTQYFVQNATVAGLLRDGFLEKAFVAGQ
;
A
#
# COMPACT_ATOMS: atom_id res chain seq x y z
N MET A 1 -84.48 -35.17 22.02
CA MET A 1 -83.78 -35.26 20.72
C MET A 1 -82.55 -34.37 20.79
N GLN A 2 -81.36 -34.97 20.75
CA GLN A 2 -80.06 -34.28 20.77
C GLN A 2 -79.69 -33.84 19.35
N ALA A 3 -78.98 -32.72 19.22
CA ALA A 3 -78.12 -32.44 18.07
C ALA A 3 -76.90 -31.64 18.56
N THR A 4 -75.77 -32.33 18.62
CA THR A 4 -74.45 -31.80 18.96
C THR A 4 -73.79 -31.27 17.68
N ILE A 5 -73.41 -30.00 17.65
CA ILE A 5 -72.69 -29.39 16.52
C ILE A 5 -71.19 -29.55 16.76
N LEU A 6 -70.53 -30.23 15.82
CA LEU A 6 -69.09 -30.49 15.77
C LEU A 6 -68.38 -29.32 15.06
N THR A 7 -67.59 -28.54 15.78
CA THR A 7 -66.81 -27.43 15.24
C THR A 7 -65.51 -27.95 14.61
N LEU A 8 -65.31 -27.66 13.32
CA LEU A 8 -64.14 -28.05 12.53
C LEU A 8 -62.96 -27.08 12.82
N LEU A 9 -61.83 -27.61 13.30
CA LEU A 9 -60.57 -26.87 13.45
C LEU A 9 -59.81 -26.87 12.11
N LEU A 10 -59.75 -25.72 11.43
CA LEU A 10 -58.86 -25.51 10.29
C LEU A 10 -57.48 -25.10 10.79
N GLY A 11 -56.49 -25.99 10.62
CA GLY A 11 -55.09 -25.73 10.93
C GLY A 11 -54.45 -24.81 9.89
N SER A 12 -54.06 -23.60 10.32
CA SER A 12 -53.29 -22.66 9.51
C SER A 12 -51.82 -23.08 9.47
N SER A 13 -51.37 -23.64 8.35
CA SER A 13 -49.93 -23.82 8.08
C SER A 13 -49.31 -22.47 7.73
N LEU A 14 -48.47 -21.96 8.62
CA LEU A 14 -47.56 -20.84 8.34
C LEU A 14 -46.41 -21.37 7.47
N LEU A 15 -46.42 -21.04 6.18
CA LEU A 15 -45.25 -21.17 5.32
C LEU A 15 -44.25 -20.06 5.72
N SER A 16 -43.22 -20.40 6.49
CA SER A 16 -42.09 -19.51 6.73
C SER A 16 -41.29 -19.38 5.43
N LEU A 17 -41.42 -18.24 4.75
CA LEU A 17 -40.54 -17.88 3.64
C LEU A 17 -39.20 -17.40 4.25
N THR A 18 -38.24 -18.30 4.38
CA THR A 18 -36.86 -17.92 4.68
C THR A 18 -36.24 -17.33 3.42
N VAL A 19 -36.23 -16.00 3.31
CA VAL A 19 -35.29 -15.34 2.39
C VAL A 19 -33.89 -15.61 2.93
N ALA A 20 -33.17 -16.52 2.27
CA ALA A 20 -31.75 -16.68 2.51
C ALA A 20 -31.07 -15.34 2.20
N ALA A 21 -30.48 -14.70 3.21
CA ALA A 21 -29.59 -13.58 2.98
C ALA A 21 -28.49 -14.07 2.00
N PRO A 22 -28.15 -13.29 0.95
CA PRO A 22 -27.09 -13.69 0.06
C PRO A 22 -25.83 -13.93 0.89
N ASP A 23 -25.19 -15.07 0.66
CA ASP A 23 -23.91 -15.37 1.28
C ASP A 23 -22.94 -14.21 0.98
N SER A 24 -22.09 -13.88 1.94
CA SER A 24 -21.13 -12.77 1.86
C SER A 24 -20.30 -12.80 0.56
N LYS A 25 -20.01 -14.00 0.05
CA LYS A 25 -19.30 -14.22 -1.23
C LYS A 25 -20.13 -13.82 -2.47
N THR A 26 -21.43 -14.10 -2.48
CA THR A 26 -22.32 -13.71 -3.58
C THR A 26 -22.69 -12.23 -3.52
N ALA A 27 -22.78 -11.65 -2.33
CA ALA A 27 -22.96 -10.21 -2.15
C ALA A 27 -21.75 -9.41 -2.71
N ALA A 28 -20.53 -9.91 -2.52
CA ALA A 28 -19.31 -9.29 -3.04
C ALA A 28 -19.27 -9.24 -4.58
N ALA A 29 -19.76 -10.28 -5.26
CA ALA A 29 -19.78 -10.36 -6.72
C ALA A 29 -20.74 -9.35 -7.39
N ALA A 30 -21.72 -8.82 -6.64
CA ALA A 30 -22.67 -7.83 -7.13
C ALA A 30 -22.32 -6.39 -6.71
N ALA A 31 -21.47 -6.20 -5.69
CA ALA A 31 -21.07 -4.87 -5.23
C ALA A 31 -20.04 -4.26 -6.18
N LEU A 32 -20.23 -2.98 -6.55
CA LEU A 32 -19.28 -2.25 -7.40
C LEU A 32 -18.16 -1.63 -6.56
N SER A 33 -16.95 -1.66 -7.11
CA SER A 33 -15.79 -0.93 -6.60
C SER A 33 -15.79 0.52 -7.09
N VAL A 34 -15.06 1.39 -6.38
CA VAL A 34 -14.72 2.73 -6.87
C VAL A 34 -13.70 2.67 -8.03
N SER A 35 -12.93 1.60 -8.10
CA SER A 35 -11.89 1.37 -9.11
C SER A 35 -12.48 0.91 -10.45
N ARG A 36 -11.84 1.29 -11.56
CA ARG A 36 -12.18 0.86 -12.92
C ARG A 36 -11.08 -0.01 -13.49
N SER A 37 -11.45 -0.98 -14.32
CA SER A 37 -10.48 -1.77 -15.05
C SER A 37 -9.84 -0.92 -16.15
N ALA A 38 -8.58 -1.23 -16.50
CA ALA A 38 -7.90 -0.68 -17.68
C ALA A 38 -8.71 -0.86 -18.98
N SER A 39 -9.56 -1.90 -19.04
CA SER A 39 -10.47 -2.18 -20.17
C SER A 39 -11.69 -1.26 -20.24
N GLY A 40 -11.88 -0.33 -19.29
CA GLY A 40 -13.01 0.60 -19.23
C GLY A 40 -14.28 0.03 -18.57
N GLY A 41 -14.27 -1.24 -18.16
CA GLY A 41 -15.35 -1.87 -17.41
C GLY A 41 -15.41 -1.45 -15.93
N PHE A 42 -16.60 -1.56 -15.32
CA PHE A 42 -16.77 -1.42 -13.88
C PHE A 42 -16.25 -2.67 -13.16
N CYS A 43 -15.45 -2.49 -12.12
CA CYS A 43 -15.00 -3.58 -11.28
C CYS A 43 -16.06 -3.92 -10.23
N THR A 44 -16.17 -5.22 -9.94
CA THR A 44 -16.91 -5.71 -8.77
C THR A 44 -15.96 -5.91 -7.59
N CYS A 45 -16.53 -6.12 -6.41
CA CYS A 45 -15.80 -6.50 -5.21
C CYS A 45 -15.59 -8.02 -5.09
N ALA A 46 -15.77 -8.77 -6.18
CA ALA A 46 -15.45 -10.19 -6.20
C ALA A 46 -13.97 -10.41 -5.84
N GLY A 47 -13.70 -11.41 -4.98
CA GLY A 47 -12.33 -11.74 -4.55
C GLY A 47 -11.78 -10.87 -3.40
N THR A 48 -12.55 -9.93 -2.85
CA THR A 48 -12.15 -9.14 -1.68
C THR A 48 -12.78 -9.69 -0.39
N SER A 49 -12.33 -9.20 0.76
CA SER A 49 -13.00 -9.38 2.05
C SER A 49 -14.12 -8.34 2.20
N TYR A 50 -15.10 -8.37 1.30
CA TYR A 50 -16.13 -7.36 1.19
C TYR A 50 -16.86 -7.11 2.52
N ASN A 51 -17.01 -5.83 2.88
CA ASN A 51 -17.74 -5.43 4.09
C ASN A 51 -18.58 -4.17 3.83
N ALA A 52 -19.90 -4.36 3.69
CA ALA A 52 -20.85 -3.28 3.42
C ALA A 52 -20.80 -2.14 4.44
N SER A 53 -20.47 -2.40 5.70
CA SER A 53 -20.39 -1.37 6.75
C SER A 53 -19.14 -0.49 6.61
N LEU A 54 -18.15 -0.91 5.82
CA LEU A 54 -16.87 -0.23 5.66
C LEU A 54 -16.67 0.37 4.25
N VAL A 55 -17.64 0.24 3.33
CA VAL A 55 -17.48 0.71 1.93
C VAL A 55 -17.34 2.23 1.81
N LEU A 56 -17.79 3.00 2.81
CA LEU A 56 -17.56 4.44 2.87
C LEU A 56 -16.18 4.81 3.43
N THR A 57 -15.48 3.82 3.99
CA THR A 57 -14.14 3.99 4.58
C THR A 57 -13.09 3.44 3.64
N TYR A 58 -13.24 2.21 3.16
CA TYR A 58 -12.28 1.49 2.32
C TYR A 58 -12.93 1.01 1.02
N ASP A 59 -12.18 0.96 -0.09
CA ASP A 59 -12.70 0.42 -1.35
C ASP A 59 -13.14 -1.05 -1.14
N CYS A 60 -14.33 -1.39 -1.65
CA CYS A 60 -15.02 -2.64 -1.35
C CYS A 60 -15.20 -2.98 0.16
N GLY A 61 -15.00 -2.02 1.06
CA GLY A 61 -14.99 -2.27 2.51
C GLY A 61 -13.81 -3.11 3.00
N ASP A 62 -12.82 -3.37 2.15
CA ASP A 62 -11.62 -4.14 2.49
C ASP A 62 -10.46 -3.19 2.78
N TYR A 63 -9.98 -3.18 4.03
CA TYR A 63 -8.94 -2.23 4.46
C TYR A 63 -7.63 -2.31 3.65
N ARG A 64 -7.37 -3.45 3.01
CA ARG A 64 -6.17 -3.64 2.17
C ARG A 64 -6.20 -2.77 0.92
N LEU A 65 -7.40 -2.42 0.46
CA LEU A 65 -7.62 -1.63 -0.75
C LEU A 65 -7.58 -0.11 -0.49
N GLY A 66 -7.28 0.32 0.74
CA GLY A 66 -7.09 1.73 1.06
C GLY A 66 -8.41 2.51 1.12
N PRO A 67 -8.36 3.79 1.53
CA PRO A 67 -9.57 4.55 1.79
C PRO A 67 -10.30 4.96 0.49
N THR A 68 -11.63 5.09 0.52
CA THR A 68 -12.39 5.59 -0.65
C THR A 68 -12.23 7.09 -0.87
N ASN A 69 -12.13 7.86 0.21
CA ASN A 69 -12.03 9.32 0.17
C ASN A 69 -10.57 9.80 0.15
N LEU A 70 -9.93 9.74 -1.03
CA LEU A 70 -8.55 10.19 -1.24
C LEU A 70 -8.37 11.71 -1.35
N PHE A 71 -9.46 12.46 -1.54
CA PHE A 71 -9.41 13.90 -1.71
C PHE A 71 -10.40 14.59 -0.77
N PRO A 72 -10.00 15.67 -0.06
CA PRO A 72 -10.94 16.43 0.77
C PRO A 72 -12.05 17.02 -0.09
N SER A 73 -13.27 17.06 0.46
CA SER A 73 -14.32 17.88 -0.13
C SER A 73 -13.95 19.37 -0.05
N LEU A 74 -14.56 20.19 -0.90
CA LEU A 74 -14.36 21.64 -0.87
C LEU A 74 -14.64 22.24 0.51
N LEU A 75 -15.59 21.68 1.26
CA LEU A 75 -15.93 22.11 2.62
C LEU A 75 -14.83 21.74 3.63
N GLN A 76 -14.21 20.56 3.48
CA GLN A 76 -13.13 20.09 4.35
C GLN A 76 -11.80 20.81 4.10
N ALA A 77 -11.62 21.40 2.91
CA ALA A 77 -10.42 22.17 2.58
C ALA A 77 -10.21 23.39 3.50
N ALA A 78 -11.30 24.01 3.98
CA ALA A 78 -11.24 25.17 4.87
C ALA A 78 -10.66 24.86 6.26
N THR A 79 -10.83 23.62 6.74
CA THR A 79 -10.29 23.15 8.02
C THR A 79 -9.15 22.13 7.84
N ALA A 80 -8.57 22.08 6.64
CA ALA A 80 -7.60 21.07 6.24
C ALA A 80 -6.34 21.13 7.11
N THR A 81 -6.00 20.00 7.70
CA THR A 81 -4.71 19.75 8.35
C THR A 81 -3.59 19.67 7.30
N GLN A 82 -2.33 19.66 7.73
CA GLN A 82 -1.22 19.59 6.78
C GLN A 82 -1.24 18.32 5.90
N PRO A 83 -1.51 17.09 6.41
CA PRO A 83 -1.73 15.93 5.57
C PRO A 83 -2.79 16.14 4.48
N ASP A 84 -3.88 16.84 4.81
CA ASP A 84 -4.99 17.12 3.88
C ASP A 84 -4.59 18.05 2.71
N ARG A 85 -3.54 18.85 2.90
CA ARG A 85 -3.01 19.78 1.88
C ARG A 85 -1.91 19.15 1.05
N VAL A 86 -1.09 18.29 1.65
CA VAL A 86 0.10 17.71 1.02
C VAL A 86 -0.23 16.42 0.26
N VAL A 87 -0.93 15.46 0.89
CA VAL A 87 -1.14 14.13 0.30
C VAL A 87 -1.87 14.17 -1.04
N PRO A 88 -2.93 14.98 -1.24
CA PRO A 88 -3.54 15.14 -2.57
C PRO A 88 -2.58 15.56 -3.69
N LYS A 89 -1.51 16.32 -3.37
CA LYS A 89 -0.47 16.68 -4.33
C LYS A 89 0.46 15.49 -4.60
N LEU A 90 0.76 14.68 -3.59
CA LEU A 90 1.56 13.46 -3.73
C LEU A 90 0.84 12.36 -4.53
N LEU A 91 -0.50 12.34 -4.49
CA LEU A 91 -1.33 11.41 -5.28
C LEU A 91 -1.49 11.85 -6.74
N ARG A 92 -1.39 13.15 -7.03
CA ARG A 92 -1.50 13.74 -8.39
C ARG A 92 -0.13 14.04 -9.03
N GLY A 93 0.89 13.27 -8.66
CA GLY A 93 2.26 13.46 -9.18
C GLY A 93 2.39 13.14 -10.67
N ALA A 94 3.61 13.18 -11.20
CA ALA A 94 3.93 13.07 -12.63
C ALA A 94 3.44 11.81 -13.37
N LEU A 95 2.93 10.80 -12.66
CA LEU A 95 2.40 9.55 -13.24
C LEU A 95 0.95 9.26 -12.83
N ASP A 96 0.32 10.12 -12.02
CA ASP A 96 -0.97 9.94 -11.34
C ASP A 96 -1.11 8.61 -10.57
N TYR A 97 -1.58 8.66 -9.33
CA TYR A 97 -1.80 7.45 -8.54
C TYR A 97 -3.03 6.68 -9.05
N ASP A 98 -2.79 5.71 -9.92
CA ASP A 98 -3.75 4.63 -10.19
C ASP A 98 -3.63 3.56 -9.11
N ARG A 99 -4.56 3.58 -8.15
CA ARG A 99 -4.57 2.70 -6.97
C ARG A 99 -4.27 1.24 -7.26
N LEU A 100 -4.83 0.70 -8.34
CA LEU A 100 -4.76 -0.73 -8.66
C LEU A 100 -4.10 -1.00 -10.02
N GLY A 101 -3.49 0.02 -10.64
CA GLY A 101 -2.88 -0.08 -11.98
C GLY A 101 -3.80 -0.68 -13.03
N GLY A 102 -5.09 -0.35 -12.96
CA GLY A 102 -6.11 -0.85 -13.88
C GLY A 102 -6.58 -2.30 -13.64
N LEU A 103 -6.16 -2.97 -12.57
CA LEU A 103 -6.72 -4.25 -12.14
C LEU A 103 -7.99 -4.06 -11.32
N CYS A 104 -8.88 -5.06 -11.34
CA CYS A 104 -10.01 -5.07 -10.40
C CYS A 104 -9.55 -5.49 -8.99
N PRO A 105 -10.27 -5.08 -7.93
CA PRO A 105 -9.84 -5.28 -6.54
C PRO A 105 -9.43 -6.70 -6.17
N GLY A 106 -10.23 -7.71 -6.55
CA GLY A 106 -9.91 -9.10 -6.26
C GLY A 106 -8.67 -9.61 -7.00
N GLU A 107 -8.48 -9.17 -8.25
CA GLU A 107 -7.31 -9.53 -9.07
C GLU A 107 -6.03 -8.93 -8.47
N TRP A 108 -6.10 -7.65 -8.10
CA TRP A 108 -4.99 -6.94 -7.48
C TRP A 108 -4.61 -7.57 -6.14
N LEU A 109 -5.59 -7.92 -5.29
CA LEU A 109 -5.32 -8.63 -4.04
C LEU A 109 -4.74 -10.04 -4.28
N ALA A 110 -5.23 -10.78 -5.27
CA ALA A 110 -4.70 -12.09 -5.61
C ALA A 110 -3.23 -12.02 -6.06
N LYS A 111 -2.83 -10.94 -6.73
CA LYS A 111 -1.45 -10.69 -7.15
C LYS A 111 -0.52 -10.34 -5.99
N TYR A 112 -0.99 -9.54 -5.03
CA TYR A 112 -0.13 -8.90 -4.03
C TYR A 112 -0.33 -9.36 -2.60
N THR A 113 -1.22 -10.31 -2.33
CA THR A 113 -1.42 -10.87 -1.00
C THR A 113 -1.21 -12.38 -0.98
N ASN A 114 -0.70 -12.86 0.14
CA ASN A 114 -0.60 -14.29 0.39
C ASN A 114 -2.01 -14.84 0.66
N ALA A 115 -2.45 -15.80 -0.16
CA ALA A 115 -3.79 -16.36 -0.06
C ALA A 115 -4.11 -17.04 1.29
N THR A 116 -3.08 -17.49 2.02
CA THR A 116 -3.24 -18.17 3.31
C THR A 116 -3.29 -17.18 4.48
N THR A 117 -2.38 -16.21 4.50
CA THR A 117 -2.26 -15.27 5.64
C THR A 117 -3.03 -13.96 5.43
N GLY A 118 -3.34 -13.62 4.19
CA GLY A 118 -3.94 -12.34 3.80
C GLY A 118 -2.97 -11.15 3.86
N PHE A 119 -1.71 -11.36 4.23
CA PHE A 119 -0.69 -10.31 4.28
C PHE A 119 -0.18 -9.95 2.88
N PHE A 120 0.22 -8.69 2.72
CA PHE A 120 0.89 -8.26 1.51
C PHE A 120 2.21 -8.99 1.30
N ILE A 121 2.50 -9.32 0.05
CA ILE A 121 3.80 -9.80 -0.41
C ILE A 121 4.58 -8.55 -0.82
N TYR A 122 5.65 -8.27 -0.10
CA TYR A 122 6.56 -7.16 -0.37
C TYR A 122 7.71 -7.62 -1.29
N PRO A 123 8.36 -6.70 -2.01
CA PRO A 123 9.52 -7.05 -2.84
C PRO A 123 10.69 -7.53 -1.97
N ASP A 124 11.55 -8.34 -2.58
CA ASP A 124 12.81 -8.78 -1.98
C ASP A 124 13.79 -7.59 -1.78
N GLU A 125 14.89 -7.83 -1.07
CA GLU A 125 15.98 -6.87 -0.85
C GLU A 125 15.49 -5.50 -0.36
N ASP A 126 14.50 -5.51 0.54
CA ASP A 126 13.90 -4.31 1.15
C ASP A 126 13.32 -3.32 0.12
N GLY A 127 12.95 -3.81 -1.07
CA GLY A 127 12.32 -3.02 -2.12
C GLY A 127 13.27 -2.06 -2.85
N PHE A 128 14.57 -2.25 -2.76
CA PHE A 128 15.51 -1.57 -3.66
C PHE A 128 15.42 -2.16 -5.07
N GLN A 129 15.61 -1.33 -6.08
CA GLN A 129 15.77 -1.84 -7.45
C GLN A 129 16.98 -2.75 -7.53
N LEU A 130 16.84 -3.83 -8.31
CA LEU A 130 17.93 -4.77 -8.53
C LEU A 130 18.63 -4.43 -9.83
N GLN A 131 19.96 -4.49 -9.80
CA GLN A 131 20.78 -4.47 -11.01
C GLN A 131 21.37 -5.86 -11.23
N ALA A 132 21.38 -6.28 -12.50
CA ALA A 132 22.09 -7.48 -12.90
C ALA A 132 23.59 -7.20 -12.87
N GLN A 133 24.30 -7.86 -11.96
CA GLN A 133 25.74 -7.77 -11.85
C GLN A 133 26.35 -9.12 -12.23
N VAL A 134 27.32 -9.09 -13.14
CA VAL A 134 28.16 -10.26 -13.43
C VAL A 134 29.31 -10.24 -12.43
N PRO A 135 29.42 -11.20 -11.51
CA PRO A 135 30.57 -11.27 -10.62
C PRO A 135 31.86 -11.39 -11.44
N PRO A 136 32.95 -10.69 -11.07
CA PRO A 136 34.19 -10.77 -11.82
C PRO A 136 34.67 -12.23 -11.92
N ALA A 137 34.83 -12.74 -13.14
CA ALA A 137 35.42 -14.05 -13.38
C ALA A 137 36.90 -14.04 -12.94
N PRO A 138 37.39 -15.09 -12.26
CA PRO A 138 38.83 -15.29 -12.11
C PRO A 138 39.46 -15.42 -13.51
N VAL A 139 40.53 -14.66 -13.79
CA VAL A 139 41.29 -14.82 -15.03
C VAL A 139 41.96 -16.18 -15.02
N GLN A 140 41.53 -17.08 -15.90
CA GLN A 140 42.18 -18.37 -16.12
C GLN A 140 43.11 -18.26 -17.32
N MET A 141 44.35 -18.75 -17.19
CA MET A 141 45.31 -18.78 -18.30
C MET A 141 45.31 -20.16 -18.94
N ASN A 142 45.39 -20.21 -20.27
CA ASN A 142 45.56 -21.45 -21.01
C ASN A 142 47.01 -21.93 -20.86
N PRO A 143 47.27 -23.12 -20.27
CA PRO A 143 48.63 -23.56 -19.97
C PRO A 143 49.45 -23.94 -21.22
N GLN A 144 48.81 -24.13 -22.38
CA GLN A 144 49.49 -24.45 -23.64
C GLN A 144 49.83 -23.21 -24.47
N THR A 145 49.01 -22.17 -24.41
CA THR A 145 49.18 -20.96 -25.24
C THR A 145 49.61 -19.73 -24.45
N GLY A 146 49.49 -19.75 -23.12
CA GLY A 146 49.78 -18.61 -22.25
C GLY A 146 48.78 -17.45 -22.36
N LEU A 147 47.69 -17.62 -23.13
CA LEU A 147 46.66 -16.61 -23.35
C LEU A 147 45.51 -16.76 -22.33
N PRO A 148 44.81 -15.66 -21.98
CA PRO A 148 43.60 -15.74 -21.16
C PRO A 148 42.55 -16.66 -21.81
N ILE A 149 41.90 -17.49 -21.00
CA ILE A 149 40.72 -18.27 -21.39
C ILE A 149 39.52 -17.33 -21.28
N GLU A 150 38.79 -17.16 -22.38
CA GLU A 150 37.50 -16.44 -22.37
C GLU A 150 36.56 -17.09 -21.33
N PRO A 151 36.03 -16.32 -20.36
CA PRO A 151 35.15 -16.88 -19.37
C PRO A 151 33.89 -17.45 -20.03
N ALA A 152 33.45 -18.62 -19.55
CA ALA A 152 32.12 -19.12 -19.89
C ALA A 152 31.05 -18.10 -19.46
N ALA A 153 29.91 -18.05 -20.17
CA ALA A 153 28.79 -17.20 -19.79
C ALA A 153 28.42 -17.41 -18.31
N GLN A 154 28.57 -16.37 -17.49
CA GLN A 154 28.34 -16.44 -16.05
C GLN A 154 26.89 -16.06 -15.73
N SER A 155 26.31 -16.71 -14.73
CA SER A 155 25.00 -16.33 -14.19
C SER A 155 25.06 -14.90 -13.63
N GLN A 156 24.09 -14.08 -14.00
CA GLN A 156 23.92 -12.73 -13.45
C GLN A 156 23.35 -12.85 -12.03
N LEU A 157 23.97 -12.16 -11.08
CA LEU A 157 23.44 -12.00 -9.73
C LEU A 157 22.62 -10.70 -9.69
N GLU A 158 21.41 -10.76 -9.14
CA GLU A 158 20.63 -9.56 -8.86
C GLU A 158 21.08 -8.96 -7.53
N VAL A 159 21.55 -7.71 -7.57
CA VAL A 159 22.08 -7.00 -6.40
C VAL A 159 21.28 -5.71 -6.20
N PRO A 160 20.87 -5.36 -4.97
CA PRO A 160 20.15 -4.11 -4.74
C PRO A 160 21.03 -2.89 -5.04
N ILE A 161 20.49 -1.97 -5.83
CA ILE A 161 21.04 -0.64 -6.08
C ILE A 161 20.81 0.18 -4.80
N SER A 162 21.79 0.17 -3.91
CA SER A 162 21.73 0.93 -2.67
C SER A 162 23.13 1.26 -2.15
N GLY A 163 23.22 2.28 -1.31
CA GLY A 163 24.45 2.68 -0.64
C GLY A 163 24.16 3.31 0.72
N ILE A 164 25.20 3.44 1.55
CA ILE A 164 25.09 4.23 2.78
C ILE A 164 25.12 5.71 2.42
N GLN A 165 24.14 6.44 2.91
CA GLN A 165 24.03 7.89 2.75
C GLN A 165 23.83 8.51 4.14
N GLU A 166 24.62 9.53 4.46
CA GLU A 166 24.37 10.39 5.61
C GLU A 166 23.27 11.41 5.25
N LEU A 167 22.21 11.46 6.07
CA LEU A 167 21.17 12.49 5.94
C LEU A 167 21.57 13.71 6.76
N GLU A 168 21.78 14.84 6.10
CA GLU A 168 22.26 16.05 6.75
C GLU A 168 21.18 16.77 7.58
N ARG A 169 21.64 17.52 8.59
CA ARG A 169 20.76 18.39 9.39
C ARG A 169 19.96 19.33 8.49
N GLY A 170 18.66 19.43 8.76
CA GLY A 170 17.75 20.33 8.07
C GLY A 170 16.99 19.67 6.91
N MET A 171 17.45 18.51 6.41
CA MET A 171 16.72 17.74 5.39
C MET A 171 15.29 17.44 5.84
N LEU A 172 14.34 17.59 4.92
CA LEU A 172 12.95 17.23 5.13
C LEU A 172 12.67 15.85 4.56
N LEU A 173 12.08 15.01 5.39
CA LEU A 173 11.71 13.63 5.08
C LEU A 173 10.22 13.45 5.31
N ASP A 174 9.60 12.48 4.66
CA ASP A 174 8.22 12.11 4.96
C ASP A 174 7.97 10.61 4.88
N ARG A 175 6.83 10.17 5.44
CA ARG A 175 6.44 8.77 5.51
C ARG A 175 4.92 8.62 5.54
N PHE A 176 4.44 7.57 4.88
CA PHE A 176 3.11 6.99 5.10
C PHE A 176 3.24 5.77 6.01
N GLY A 177 2.47 5.75 7.09
CA GLY A 177 2.43 4.66 8.07
C GLY A 177 3.11 5.00 9.40
N LYS A 178 2.80 4.18 10.41
CA LYS A 178 3.27 4.29 11.79
C LYS A 178 4.79 4.49 11.93
N GLU A 179 5.15 5.20 13.00
CA GLU A 179 6.52 5.53 13.39
C GLU A 179 7.33 4.31 13.88
N THR A 180 6.69 3.16 14.05
CA THR A 180 7.38 1.88 14.31
C THR A 180 8.09 1.33 13.07
N GLY A 181 7.86 1.92 11.89
CA GLY A 181 8.55 1.54 10.64
C GLY A 181 9.95 2.12 10.52
N GLN A 182 10.64 1.74 9.44
CA GLN A 182 12.05 2.05 9.19
C GLN A 182 12.32 2.75 7.85
N TYR A 183 11.28 3.00 7.05
CA TYR A 183 11.40 3.57 5.71
C TYR A 183 10.94 5.04 5.70
N LEU A 184 11.74 5.93 5.16
CA LEU A 184 11.36 7.31 4.84
C LEU A 184 11.62 7.57 3.35
N ALA A 185 11.14 8.69 2.85
CA ALA A 185 11.51 9.22 1.54
C ALA A 185 11.88 10.71 1.66
N PRO A 186 12.56 11.29 0.66
CA PRO A 186 12.63 12.73 0.53
C PRO A 186 11.23 13.34 0.59
N TYR A 187 11.07 14.43 1.34
CA TYR A 187 9.80 15.14 1.41
C TYR A 187 9.29 15.50 0.01
N GLY A 188 8.00 15.22 -0.24
CA GLY A 188 7.39 15.53 -1.53
C GLY A 188 7.44 14.40 -2.55
N THR A 189 8.06 13.26 -2.23
CA THR A 189 8.09 12.09 -3.14
C THR A 189 6.65 11.64 -3.47
N PRO A 190 6.24 11.59 -4.75
CA PRO A 190 4.91 11.13 -5.15
C PRO A 190 4.58 9.73 -4.61
N PHE A 191 3.30 9.45 -4.31
CA PHE A 191 2.91 8.18 -3.71
C PHE A 191 3.20 6.99 -4.64
N SER A 192 2.94 7.14 -5.94
CA SER A 192 3.28 6.14 -6.96
C SER A 192 4.78 5.87 -7.08
N GLN A 193 5.61 6.82 -6.67
CA GLN A 193 7.07 6.63 -6.65
C GLN A 193 7.57 5.87 -5.43
N ARG A 194 6.69 5.57 -4.47
CA ARG A 194 7.03 4.85 -3.23
C ARG A 194 6.70 3.36 -3.29
N ALA A 195 5.98 2.91 -4.32
CA ALA A 195 5.52 1.54 -4.47
C ALA A 195 4.91 0.96 -3.17
N LEU A 196 4.01 1.74 -2.55
CA LEU A 196 3.31 1.36 -1.33
C LEU A 196 1.92 0.80 -1.64
N PRO A 197 1.39 -0.14 -0.83
CA PRO A 197 0.04 -0.65 -1.03
C PRO A 197 -0.98 0.43 -0.64
N PRO A 198 -2.22 0.38 -1.18
CA PRO A 198 -3.27 1.35 -0.86
C PRO A 198 -3.55 1.48 0.64
N ALA A 199 -3.38 0.40 1.40
CA ALA A 199 -3.54 0.40 2.86
C ALA A 199 -2.61 1.37 3.61
N SER A 200 -1.48 1.78 3.02
CA SER A 200 -0.60 2.81 3.60
C SER A 200 -1.25 4.19 3.66
N LEU A 201 -2.35 4.42 2.94
CA LEU A 201 -3.17 5.63 3.00
C LEU A 201 -4.31 5.51 4.01
N ASN A 202 -4.45 4.39 4.71
CA ASN A 202 -5.49 4.25 5.71
C ASN A 202 -5.29 5.26 6.84
N PRO A 203 -6.37 5.82 7.41
CA PRO A 203 -6.26 6.65 8.60
C PRO A 203 -5.73 5.80 9.78
N PRO A 204 -5.05 6.40 10.76
CA PRO A 204 -4.65 5.70 11.97
C PRO A 204 -5.86 5.04 12.66
N GLN A 205 -5.66 3.89 13.28
CA GLN A 205 -6.75 3.19 13.97
C GLN A 205 -7.35 4.07 15.08
N GLY A 206 -8.68 4.23 15.07
CA GLY A 206 -9.38 5.12 16.02
C GLY A 206 -9.28 6.61 15.68
N ALA A 207 -8.68 6.97 14.55
CA ALA A 207 -8.72 8.32 14.02
C ALA A 207 -10.17 8.75 13.73
N ASN A 208 -10.49 9.99 14.08
CA ASN A 208 -11.67 10.66 13.55
C ASN A 208 -11.42 11.01 12.06
N ALA A 209 -12.45 11.52 11.38
CA ALA A 209 -12.36 11.91 9.97
C ALA A 209 -11.30 13.00 9.64
N THR A 210 -10.57 13.53 10.64
CA THR A 210 -9.60 14.64 10.48
C THR A 210 -8.13 14.21 10.39
N THR A 211 -7.77 12.98 10.77
CA THR A 211 -6.42 12.42 10.57
C THR A 211 -6.43 11.41 9.42
N ARG A 212 -6.24 11.91 8.21
CA ARG A 212 -6.23 11.10 6.98
C ARG A 212 -4.79 10.68 6.63
N TYR A 213 -4.67 9.52 5.97
CA TYR A 213 -3.45 9.04 5.30
C TYR A 213 -2.27 8.54 6.14
N ASP A 214 -2.34 8.54 7.49
CA ASP A 214 -1.23 8.19 8.39
C ASP A 214 0.12 8.79 7.92
N TYR A 215 0.07 10.05 7.47
CA TYR A 215 1.18 10.73 6.81
C TYR A 215 1.90 11.68 7.77
N HIS A 216 3.23 11.58 7.79
CA HIS A 216 4.10 12.30 8.71
C HIS A 216 5.23 12.97 7.95
N ILE A 217 5.66 14.15 8.42
CA ILE A 217 6.81 14.88 7.89
C ILE A 217 7.78 15.09 9.04
N TYR A 218 9.07 14.95 8.73
CA TYR A 218 10.16 15.04 9.68
C TYR A 218 11.24 15.99 9.19
N ARG A 219 11.97 16.57 10.15
CA ARG A 219 13.21 17.29 9.89
C ARG A 219 14.35 16.58 10.58
N VAL A 220 15.48 16.43 9.88
CA VAL A 220 16.72 15.92 10.45
C VAL A 220 17.34 16.96 11.39
N LEU A 221 17.55 16.58 12.65
CA LEU A 221 18.18 17.42 13.68
C LEU A 221 19.67 17.10 13.87
N LYS A 222 20.07 15.85 13.66
CA LYS A 222 21.46 15.41 13.75
C LYS A 222 21.74 14.54 12.53
N PRO A 223 22.92 14.64 11.89
CA PRO A 223 23.27 13.72 10.82
C PRO A 223 23.21 12.26 11.26
N PHE A 224 22.71 11.38 10.39
CA PHE A 224 22.71 9.93 10.60
C PHE A 224 22.70 9.17 9.28
N ASP A 225 23.27 7.98 9.31
CA ASP A 225 23.37 7.10 8.14
C ASP A 225 22.07 6.32 7.90
N VAL A 226 21.72 6.18 6.62
CA VAL A 226 20.67 5.30 6.12
C VAL A 226 21.19 4.49 4.95
N ARG A 227 20.53 3.37 4.64
CA ARG A 227 20.66 2.78 3.32
C ARG A 227 19.71 3.50 2.36
N SER A 228 20.28 4.07 1.31
CA SER A 228 19.59 4.90 0.32
C SER A 228 19.70 4.29 -1.07
N GLY A 229 18.67 4.47 -1.89
CA GLY A 229 18.62 3.93 -3.24
C GLY A 229 17.22 4.02 -3.88
N PRO A 230 17.12 3.72 -5.18
CA PRO A 230 15.86 3.74 -5.91
C PRO A 230 14.92 2.60 -5.47
N ILE A 231 13.63 2.92 -5.39
CA ILE A 231 12.54 2.01 -5.02
C ILE A 231 12.13 1.17 -6.23
N ALA A 232 12.05 -0.14 -6.05
CA ALA A 232 11.56 -1.06 -7.07
C ALA A 232 10.08 -0.82 -7.40
N ALA A 233 9.71 -1.06 -8.65
CA ALA A 233 8.30 -1.10 -9.04
C ALA A 233 7.60 -2.23 -8.28
N TRP A 234 6.48 -1.93 -7.64
CA TRP A 234 5.67 -2.91 -6.89
C TRP A 234 4.25 -2.40 -6.69
N PHE A 235 3.31 -3.25 -6.27
CA PHE A 235 1.91 -2.87 -6.01
C PHE A 235 1.23 -2.13 -7.20
N ASP A 236 1.60 -2.51 -8.43
CA ASP A 236 1.21 -1.85 -9.68
C ASP A 236 1.53 -0.34 -9.73
N GLN A 237 2.55 0.05 -8.99
CA GLN A 237 3.14 1.38 -9.01
C GLN A 237 4.55 1.34 -9.61
N PRO A 238 4.96 2.41 -10.30
CA PRO A 238 6.26 2.48 -10.96
C PRO A 238 7.44 2.47 -9.99
N GLY A 239 7.28 2.94 -8.74
CA GLY A 239 8.43 3.15 -7.86
C GLY A 239 9.35 4.24 -8.44
N GLN A 240 10.66 3.97 -8.52
CA GLN A 240 11.69 4.90 -9.00
C GLN A 240 11.98 6.09 -8.09
N GLY A 241 11.21 6.32 -7.02
CA GLY A 241 11.56 7.29 -5.99
C GLY A 241 12.79 6.83 -5.19
N THR A 242 13.36 7.71 -4.38
CA THR A 242 14.41 7.34 -3.42
C THR A 242 13.78 6.92 -2.10
N GLN A 243 14.21 5.79 -1.54
CA GLN A 243 13.92 5.43 -0.16
C GLN A 243 15.13 5.58 0.74
N TYR A 244 14.86 5.90 2.00
CA TYR A 244 15.81 5.88 3.10
C TYR A 244 15.40 4.80 4.08
N PHE A 245 16.17 3.71 4.13
CA PHE A 245 15.98 2.61 5.07
C PHE A 245 16.90 2.79 6.28
N VAL A 246 16.30 2.99 7.44
CA VAL A 246 16.99 3.14 8.72
C VAL A 246 17.35 1.77 9.26
N GLN A 247 18.63 1.42 9.19
CA GLN A 247 19.11 0.14 9.72
C GLN A 247 19.09 0.15 11.26
N ASN A 248 18.60 -0.93 11.86
CA ASN A 248 18.66 -1.19 13.32
C ASN A 248 17.94 -0.16 14.23
N ALA A 249 17.11 0.73 13.68
CA ALA A 249 16.26 1.64 14.44
C ALA A 249 14.93 1.87 13.74
N THR A 250 13.96 2.44 14.45
CA THR A 250 12.67 2.87 13.91
C THR A 250 12.60 4.39 13.87
N VAL A 251 11.65 4.94 13.12
CA VAL A 251 11.39 6.39 13.11
C VAL A 251 11.07 6.90 14.53
N ALA A 252 10.31 6.14 15.31
CA ALA A 252 10.03 6.44 16.71
C ALA A 252 11.31 6.47 17.57
N GLY A 253 12.26 5.56 17.31
CA GLY A 253 13.58 5.58 17.94
C GLY A 253 14.36 6.86 17.59
N LEU A 254 14.41 7.22 16.31
CA LEU A 254 15.10 8.44 15.85
C LEU A 254 14.48 9.72 16.43
N LEU A 255 13.16 9.78 16.58
CA LEU A 255 12.46 10.88 17.27
C LEU A 255 12.85 10.94 18.74
N ARG A 256 12.77 9.82 19.45
CA ARG A 256 13.10 9.72 20.87
C ARG A 256 14.55 10.13 21.16
N ASP A 257 15.47 9.72 20.28
CA ASP A 257 16.91 9.93 20.46
C ASP A 257 17.38 11.30 19.87
N GLY A 258 16.43 12.09 19.34
CA GLY A 258 16.63 13.47 18.89
C GLY A 258 17.39 13.60 17.57
N PHE A 259 17.35 12.58 16.72
CA PHE A 259 17.82 12.64 15.33
C PHE A 259 16.80 13.25 14.39
N LEU A 260 15.51 13.05 14.67
CA LEU A 260 14.39 13.62 13.94
C LEU A 260 13.50 14.47 14.86
N GLU A 261 12.79 15.42 14.27
CA GLU A 261 11.61 16.04 14.87
C GLU A 261 10.42 15.96 13.89
N LYS A 262 9.20 15.99 14.43
CA LYS A 262 8.00 16.19 13.61
C LYS A 262 8.02 17.60 13.04
N ALA A 263 7.86 17.71 11.73
CA ALA A 263 7.95 18.98 11.02
C ALA A 263 6.61 19.38 10.40
N PHE A 264 6.38 20.69 10.37
CA PHE A 264 5.26 21.31 9.68
C PHE A 264 5.79 22.23 8.59
N VAL A 265 5.19 22.18 7.39
CA VAL A 265 5.56 23.00 6.24
C VAL A 265 4.45 24.02 6.03
N ALA A 266 4.71 25.27 6.40
CA ALA A 266 3.76 26.37 6.23
C ALA A 266 3.82 26.93 4.80
N GLY A 267 2.66 27.33 4.25
CA GLY A 267 2.60 28.17 3.04
C GLY A 267 2.48 27.45 1.70
N GLN A 268 1.89 26.25 1.65
CA GLN A 268 1.61 25.51 0.40
C GLN A 268 0.15 25.11 0.27
#